data_AF-A0A521XYH4-F1
#
_entry.id   AF-A0A521XYH4-F1
#
_cell.length_a   1.000
_cell.length_b   1.000
_cell.length_c   1.000
_cell.angle_alpha   90.00
_cell.angle_beta   90.00
_cell.angle_gamma   90.00
#
_symmetry.space_group_name_H-M   'P 1'
#
loop_
_entity.id
_entity.type
_entity.pdbx_description
1 polymer ?
#
loop_
_entity_poly.entity_id
_entity_poly.type
_entity_poly.pdbx_seq_one_letter_code
_entity_poly.pdbx_strand_id
1 'polypeptide(L)' 'SIGQTVAAQDLCSKVRPYMKNHHVQIGVGHYGVFSGRRWRNEIYPRVRDAIHSFA' A
#
# COMPACT_ATOMS: atom_id res chain seq x y z
N SER A 1 5.10 13.17 0.93
CA SER A 1 5.24 12.43 -0.34
C SER A 1 4.00 11.63 -0.78
N ILE A 2 2.79 11.92 -0.28
CA ILE A 2 1.56 11.20 -0.71
C ILE A 2 1.32 11.35 -2.23
N GLY A 3 1.53 12.55 -2.77
CA GLY A 3 1.34 12.82 -4.19
C GLY A 3 2.22 11.97 -5.13
N GLN A 4 3.44 11.61 -4.72
CA GLN A 4 4.32 10.74 -5.53
C GLN A 4 3.75 9.32 -5.64
N THR A 5 3.23 8.78 -4.54
CA THR A 5 2.65 7.43 -4.52
C THR A 5 1.33 7.36 -5.27
N VAL A 6 0.52 8.42 -5.24
CA VAL A 6 -0.69 8.53 -6.07
C VAL A 6 -0.33 8.59 -7.55
N ALA A 7 0.62 9.44 -7.94
CA ALA A 7 1.08 9.52 -9.33
C ALA A 7 1.63 8.18 -9.85
N ALA A 8 2.31 7.40 -9.00
CA ALA A 8 2.77 6.05 -9.36
C ALA A 8 1.61 5.10 -9.69
N GLN A 9 0.45 5.23 -9.02
CA GLN A 9 -0.73 4.43 -9.36
C GLN A 9 -1.32 4.81 -10.72
N ASP A 10 -1.26 6.08 -11.11
CA ASP A 10 -1.73 6.55 -12.40
C ASP A 10 -0.91 5.95 -13.56
N LEU A 11 0.40 5.75 -13.35
CA LEU A 11 1.28 5.08 -14.31
C LEU A 11 0.91 3.60 -14.55
N CYS A 12 0.24 2.94 -13.61
CA CYS A 12 -0.23 1.56 -13.75
C CYS A 12 -1.51 1.48 -14.61
N SER A 13 -1.43 1.82 -15.90
CA SER A 13 -2.59 1.91 -16.81
C SER A 13 -3.28 0.56 -17.07
N LYS A 14 -2.56 -0.56 -16.95
CA LYS A 14 -3.09 -1.92 -17.16
C LYS A 14 -3.80 -2.50 -15.93
N VAL A 15 -3.69 -1.84 -14.77
CA VAL A 15 -4.39 -2.24 -13.55
C VAL A 15 -5.76 -1.58 -13.54
N ARG A 16 -6.82 -2.37 -13.43
CA ARG A 16 -8.20 -1.83 -13.42
C ARG A 16 -8.38 -0.89 -12.21
N PRO A 17 -9.14 0.22 -12.33
CA PRO A 17 -9.26 1.20 -11.25
C PRO A 17 -9.68 0.61 -9.90
N TYR A 18 -10.59 -0.36 -9.89
CA TYR A 18 -11.06 -1.02 -8.67
C TYR A 18 -10.01 -1.94 -8.01
N MET A 19 -8.90 -2.22 -8.69
CA MET A 19 -7.76 -2.97 -8.14
C MET A 19 -6.69 -2.05 -7.55
N LYS A 20 -6.80 -0.73 -7.75
CA LYS A 20 -5.86 0.26 -7.22
C LYS A 20 -6.32 0.71 -5.83
N ASN A 21 -5.58 0.31 -4.80
CA ASN A 21 -5.84 0.68 -3.42
C ASN A 21 -4.79 1.67 -2.92
N HIS A 22 -5.21 2.72 -2.20
CA HIS A 22 -4.32 3.71 -1.59
C HIS A 22 -4.46 3.68 -0.06
N HIS A 23 -3.43 3.22 0.64
CA HIS A 23 -3.40 3.17 2.10
C HIS A 23 -2.33 4.12 2.65
N VAL A 24 -2.72 4.99 3.57
CA VAL A 24 -1.79 5.92 4.25
C VAL A 24 -1.67 5.49 5.72
N GLN A 25 -0.49 5.02 6.10
CA GLN A 25 -0.22 4.70 7.50
C GLN A 25 0.28 5.95 8.24
N ILE A 26 -0.48 6.40 9.23
CA ILE A 26 -0.13 7.58 10.03
C ILE A 26 0.89 7.21 11.13
N GLY A 27 1.80 8.13 11.41
CA GLY A 27 2.71 8.06 12.56
C GLY A 27 3.89 7.10 12.41
N VAL A 28 4.12 6.54 11.22
CA VAL A 28 5.29 5.70 10.91
C VAL A 28 6.35 6.52 10.16
N GLY A 29 7.62 6.26 10.46
CA GLY A 29 8.74 6.75 9.67
C GLY A 29 8.89 5.99 8.35
N HIS A 30 9.84 6.43 7.50
CA HIS A 30 10.09 5.83 6.18
C HIS A 30 10.33 4.31 6.21
N TYR A 31 11.04 3.81 7.21
CA TYR A 31 11.28 2.37 7.36
C TYR A 31 10.20 1.65 8.17
N GLY A 32 9.39 2.40 8.96
CA GLY A 32 8.30 1.85 9.75
C GLY A 32 7.13 1.35 8.90
N VAL A 33 7.05 1.77 7.63
CA VAL A 33 6.10 1.23 6.65
C VAL A 33 6.50 -0.15 6.10
N PHE A 34 7.73 -0.63 6.33
CA PHE A 34 8.24 -1.90 5.79
C PHE A 34 8.83 -2.83 6.86
N SER A 35 8.90 -2.38 8.12
CA SER A 35 9.53 -3.13 9.20
C SER A 35 8.93 -2.83 10.57
N GLY A 36 9.22 -3.70 11.54
CA GLY A 36 8.82 -3.52 12.95
C GLY A 36 7.39 -3.99 13.27
N ARG A 37 6.89 -3.56 14.44
CA ARG A 37 5.61 -4.02 14.99
C ARG A 37 4.40 -3.58 14.15
N ARG A 38 4.39 -2.33 13.70
CA ARG A 38 3.30 -1.80 12.86
C ARG A 38 3.27 -2.46 11.48
N TRP A 39 4.41 -2.76 10.88
CA TRP A 39 4.45 -3.56 9.66
C TRP A 39 3.77 -4.92 9.85
N ARG A 40 4.21 -5.70 10.84
CA ARG A 40 3.68 -7.05 11.08
C ARG A 40 2.20 -7.07 11.43
N ASN A 41 1.74 -6.11 12.22
CA ASN A 41 0.40 -6.15 12.79
C ASN A 41 -0.64 -5.36 11.99
N GLU A 42 -0.23 -4.35 11.22
CA GLU A 42 -1.17 -3.42 10.57
C GLU A 42 -0.98 -3.36 9.05
N ILE A 43 0.25 -3.24 8.56
CA ILE A 43 0.49 -2.95 7.13
C ILE A 43 0.57 -4.24 6.30
N TYR A 44 1.36 -5.23 6.74
CA TYR A 44 1.56 -6.47 6.00
C TYR A 44 0.27 -7.26 5.75
N PRO A 45 -0.65 -7.41 6.75
CA PRO A 45 -1.94 -8.07 6.49
C PRO A 45 -2.71 -7.41 5.35
N ARG A 46 -2.74 -6.07 5.29
CA ARG A 46 -3.41 -5.33 4.20
C ARG A 46 -2.77 -5.59 2.83
N VAL A 47 -1.44 -5.61 2.77
CA VAL A 47 -0.71 -5.94 1.52
C VAL A 47 -1.01 -7.37 1.08
N ARG A 48 -0.95 -8.33 2.01
CA ARG A 48 -1.25 -9.73 1.78
C ARG A 48 -2.69 -9.90 1.27
N ASP A 49 -3.65 -9.29 1.94
CA ASP A 49 -5.06 -9.39 1.58
C ASP A 49 -5.34 -8.75 0.21
N ALA A 50 -4.68 -7.63 -0.13
CA ALA A 50 -4.76 -7.03 -1.45
C ALA A 50 -4.19 -7.94 -2.56
N ILE A 51 -3.18 -8.77 -2.27
CA ILE A 51 -2.65 -9.75 -3.25
C ILE A 51 -3.64 -10.91 -3.42
N HIS A 52 -4.20 -11.44 -2.32
CA HIS A 52 -5.15 -12.55 -2.38
C HIS A 52 -6.52 -12.16 -2.92
N SER A 53 -6.96 -10.90 -2.77
CA SER A 53 -8.25 -10.45 -3.30
C SER A 53 -8.35 -10.47 -4.83
N PHE A 54 -7.23 -10.66 -5.52
CA PHE A 54 -7.14 -10.70 -6.98
C PHE A 54 -6.57 -12.02 -7.54
N ALA A 55 -6.33 -13.01 -6.68
CA ALA A 55 -6.02 -14.39 -7.07
C ALA A 55 -7.32 -15.16 -7.28
#